data_AF-A0A846K7W1-F1
#
_entry.id   AF-A0A846K7W1-F1
#
_cell.length_a   1.000
_cell.length_b   1.000
_cell.length_c   1.000
_cell.angle_alpha   90.00
_cell.angle_beta   90.00
_cell.angle_gamma   90.00
#
_symmetry.space_group_name_H-M   'P 1'
#
loop_
_entity.id
_entity.type
_entity.pdbx_description
1 polymer ?
#
loop_
_entity_poly.entity_id
_entity_poly.type
_entity_poly.pdbx_seq_one_letter_code
_entity_poly.pdbx_strand_id
1 'polypeptide(L)'
;MIQLLEKISNDHAILICKKAIENFGEAIQKVVAMEECSELIQALIDFKNGNSHNVEEEIADVEIICTQLEIMHNADKIKEFDRRAFAIEPNKITDRLLSVKSLNQF
;
A
#
# COMPACT_ATOMS: atom_id res chain seq x y z
N MET A 1 27.45 0.98 5.75
CA MET A 1 27.51 1.07 4.28
C MET A 1 26.20 0.58 3.66
N ILE A 2 25.72 -0.62 3.97
CA ILE A 2 24.43 -1.17 3.49
C ILE A 2 23.23 -0.29 3.89
N GLN A 3 23.08 0.05 5.18
CA GLN A 3 22.00 0.94 5.66
C GLN A 3 22.00 2.34 5.00
N LEU A 4 23.17 2.83 4.56
CA LEU A 4 23.27 4.12 3.89
C LEU A 4 22.79 4.02 2.44
N LEU A 5 23.06 2.91 1.76
CA LEU A 5 22.60 2.65 0.39
C LEU A 5 21.08 2.43 0.34
N GLU A 6 20.51 1.70 1.29
CA GLU A 6 19.05 1.55 1.44
C GLU A 6 18.38 2.92 1.69
N LYS A 7 18.96 3.74 2.57
CA LYS A 7 18.44 5.09 2.83
C LYS A 7 18.51 5.99 1.59
N ILE A 8 19.63 5.97 0.85
CA ILE A 8 19.77 6.76 -0.39
C ILE A 8 18.74 6.32 -1.44
N SER A 9 18.48 5.01 -1.54
CA SER A 9 17.44 4.46 -2.42
C SER A 9 16.05 4.98 -2.04
N ASN A 10 15.72 5.00 -0.74
CA ASN A 10 14.44 5.51 -0.25
C ASN A 10 14.30 7.03 -0.44
N ASP A 11 15.37 7.80 -0.18
CA ASP A 11 15.37 9.25 -0.39
C ASP A 11 15.16 9.60 -1.89
N HIS A 12 15.71 8.78 -2.80
CA HIS A 12 15.51 8.94 -4.23
C HIS A 12 14.07 8.58 -4.66
N ALA A 13 13.49 7.50 -4.14
CA ALA A 13 12.09 7.13 -4.41
C ALA A 13 11.11 8.22 -3.95
N ILE A 14 11.33 8.78 -2.74
CA ILE A 14 10.55 9.90 -2.21
C ILE A 14 10.67 11.13 -3.13
N LEU A 15 11.86 11.43 -3.65
CA LEU A 15 12.07 12.54 -4.57
C LEU A 15 11.27 12.36 -5.87
N ILE A 16 11.24 11.14 -6.43
CA ILE A 16 10.46 10.82 -7.63
C ILE A 16 8.96 11.01 -7.35
N CYS A 17 8.48 10.49 -6.22
CA CYS A 17 7.08 10.64 -5.80
C CYS A 17 6.68 12.12 -5.65
N LYS A 18 7.54 12.94 -5.00
CA LYS A 18 7.29 14.38 -4.88
C LYS A 18 7.19 15.08 -6.23
N LYS A 19 8.09 14.76 -7.16
CA LYS A 19 8.05 15.31 -8.52
C LYS A 19 6.78 14.93 -9.27
N ALA A 20 6.30 13.69 -9.10
CA ALA A 20 5.04 13.25 -9.70
C ALA A 20 3.85 14.05 -9.14
N ILE A 21 3.78 14.24 -7.83
CA ILE A 21 2.74 15.06 -7.17
C ILE A 21 2.82 16.52 -7.65
N GLU A 22 4.01 17.11 -7.71
CA GLU A 22 4.21 18.49 -8.16
C GLU A 22 3.80 18.71 -9.63
N ASN A 23 4.08 17.72 -10.50
CA ASN A 23 3.82 17.84 -11.93
C ASN A 23 2.36 17.58 -12.31
N PHE A 24 1.69 16.63 -11.64
CA PHE A 24 0.34 16.17 -12.00
C PHE A 24 -0.75 16.59 -11.00
N GLY A 25 -0.36 17.01 -9.80
CA GLY A 25 -1.28 17.43 -8.74
C GLY A 25 -1.90 16.27 -7.96
N GLU A 26 -2.27 16.56 -6.71
CA GLU A 26 -2.76 15.54 -5.76
C GLU A 26 -4.05 14.84 -6.18
N ALA A 27 -4.93 15.54 -6.91
CA ALA A 27 -6.22 14.98 -7.30
C ALA A 27 -6.05 13.76 -8.20
N ILE A 28 -5.12 13.84 -9.15
CA ILE A 28 -4.80 12.73 -10.07
C ILE A 28 -4.16 11.58 -9.30
N GLN A 29 -3.23 11.85 -8.37
CA GLN A 29 -2.60 10.79 -7.58
C GLN A 29 -3.60 9.99 -6.73
N LYS A 30 -4.68 10.63 -6.26
CA LYS A 30 -5.78 9.93 -5.56
C LYS A 30 -6.60 9.05 -6.51
N VAL A 31 -6.75 9.42 -7.78
CA VAL A 31 -7.41 8.59 -8.79
C VAL A 31 -6.54 7.38 -9.12
N VAL A 32 -5.25 7.61 -9.40
CA VAL A 32 -4.28 6.53 -9.63
C VAL A 32 -4.27 5.56 -8.44
N ALA A 33 -4.31 6.06 -7.20
CA ALA A 33 -4.39 5.19 -6.02
C ALA A 33 -5.61 4.25 -6.03
N MET A 34 -6.75 4.72 -6.53
CA MET A 34 -7.95 3.88 -6.68
C MET A 34 -7.78 2.85 -7.79
N GLU A 35 -7.08 3.20 -8.87
CA GLU A 35 -6.77 2.31 -9.99
C GLU A 35 -5.85 1.17 -9.53
N GLU A 36 -4.68 1.47 -8.94
CA GLU A 36 -3.73 0.46 -8.45
C GLU A 36 -4.36 -0.48 -7.40
N CYS A 37 -5.20 0.06 -6.51
CA CYS A 37 -5.92 -0.76 -5.54
C CYS A 37 -6.92 -1.71 -6.22
N SER A 38 -7.54 -1.28 -7.32
CA SER A 38 -8.49 -2.10 -8.08
C SER A 38 -7.78 -3.19 -8.87
N GLU A 39 -6.61 -2.90 -9.43
CA GLU A 39 -5.77 -3.85 -10.14
C GLU A 39 -5.23 -4.94 -9.20
N LEU A 40 -4.76 -4.55 -8.00
CA LEU A 40 -4.40 -5.51 -6.96
C LEU A 40 -5.58 -6.41 -6.54
N ILE A 41 -6.78 -5.85 -6.38
CA ILE A 41 -7.99 -6.65 -6.09
C ILE A 41 -8.24 -7.67 -7.21
N GLN A 42 -8.14 -7.26 -8.47
CA GLN A 42 -8.34 -8.13 -9.61
C GLN A 42 -7.30 -9.24 -9.67
N ALA A 43 -6.02 -8.92 -9.48
CA ALA A 43 -4.94 -9.91 -9.45
C ALA A 43 -5.11 -10.94 -8.32
N LEU A 44 -5.60 -10.52 -7.14
CA LEU A 44 -5.93 -11.43 -6.04
C LEU A 44 -7.11 -12.35 -6.36
N ILE A 45 -8.12 -11.85 -7.08
CA ILE A 45 -9.25 -12.67 -7.57
C ILE A 45 -8.76 -13.73 -8.54
N ASP A 46 -7.90 -13.35 -9.49
CA ASP A 46 -7.33 -14.27 -10.47
C ASP A 46 -6.44 -15.34 -9.83
N PHE A 47 -5.57 -14.94 -8.89
CA PHE A 47 -4.79 -15.89 -8.09
C PHE A 47 -5.68 -16.87 -7.34
N LYS A 48 -6.72 -16.38 -6.66
CA LYS A 48 -7.68 -17.22 -5.93
C LYS A 48 -8.38 -18.24 -6.83
N ASN A 49 -8.65 -17.88 -8.09
CA ASN A 49 -9.34 -18.74 -9.05
C ASN A 49 -8.39 -19.67 -9.83
N GLY A 50 -7.07 -19.59 -9.59
CA GLY A 50 -6.07 -20.38 -10.30
C GLY A 50 -5.76 -19.89 -11.71
N ASN A 51 -6.10 -18.64 -12.02
CA ASN A 51 -5.76 -18.00 -13.28
C ASN A 51 -4.31 -17.48 -13.25
N SER A 52 -3.77 -17.13 -14.42
CA SER A 52 -2.53 -16.35 -14.50
C SER A 52 -2.74 -15.01 -13.78
N HIS A 53 -1.75 -14.60 -12.98
CA HIS A 53 -1.82 -13.37 -12.17
C HIS A 53 -0.48 -12.65 -12.13
N ASN A 54 -0.50 -11.41 -11.68
CA ASN A 54 0.65 -10.52 -11.47
C ASN A 54 0.63 -9.83 -10.09
N VAL A 55 0.04 -10.49 -9.08
CA VAL A 55 -0.12 -9.96 -7.71
C VAL A 55 1.13 -9.25 -7.16
N GLU A 56 2.33 -9.78 -7.39
CA GLU A 56 3.59 -9.19 -6.91
C GLU A 56 3.89 -7.82 -7.53
N GLU A 57 3.55 -7.61 -8.79
CA GLU A 57 3.67 -6.32 -9.49
C GLU A 57 2.67 -5.31 -8.92
N GLU A 58 1.41 -5.72 -8.80
CA GLU A 58 0.33 -4.88 -8.28
C GLU A 58 0.55 -4.48 -6.80
N ILE A 59 1.21 -5.33 -6.01
CA ILE A 59 1.65 -4.96 -4.65
C ILE A 59 2.68 -3.83 -4.72
N ALA A 60 3.66 -3.91 -5.62
CA ALA A 60 4.70 -2.90 -5.76
C ALA A 60 4.11 -1.55 -6.22
N ASP A 61 3.16 -1.57 -7.15
CA ASP A 61 2.49 -0.36 -7.64
C ASP A 61 1.63 0.29 -6.54
N VAL A 62 0.90 -0.52 -5.75
CA VAL A 62 0.19 -0.04 -4.56
C VAL A 62 1.15 0.55 -3.51
N GLU A 63 2.34 -0.01 -3.29
CA GLU A 63 3.33 0.55 -2.35
C GLU A 63 3.85 1.93 -2.82
N ILE A 64 4.08 2.10 -4.12
CA ILE A 64 4.48 3.38 -4.70
C ILE A 64 3.40 4.42 -4.50
N ILE A 65 2.13 4.10 -4.79
CA ILE A 65 1.05 5.08 -4.66
C ILE A 65 0.72 5.37 -3.19
N CYS A 66 0.88 4.40 -2.28
CA CYS A 66 0.82 4.63 -0.84
C CYS A 66 1.87 5.64 -0.38
N THR A 67 3.10 5.54 -0.92
CA THR A 67 4.16 6.52 -0.64
C THR A 67 3.75 7.93 -1.07
N GLN A 68 3.10 8.08 -2.23
CA GLN A 68 2.57 9.37 -2.67
C GLN A 68 1.45 9.87 -1.76
N LEU A 69 0.52 9.00 -1.34
CA LEU A 69 -0.53 9.34 -0.39
C LEU A 69 0.03 9.81 0.96
N GLU A 70 1.06 9.14 1.49
CA GLU A 70 1.73 9.56 2.72
C GLU A 70 2.32 10.98 2.62
N ILE A 71 2.90 11.33 1.47
CA ILE A 71 3.47 12.66 1.21
C ILE A 71 2.36 13.73 1.17
N MET A 72 1.20 13.41 0.57
CA MET A 72 0.05 14.32 0.44
C MET A 72 -0.75 14.46 1.75
N HIS A 73 -0.57 13.55 2.70
CA HIS A 73 -1.33 13.49 3.94
C HIS A 73 -0.45 13.67 5.18
N ASN A 74 -1.05 13.59 6.36
CA ASN A 74 -0.32 13.73 7.62
C ASN A 74 0.42 12.42 7.95
N ALA A 75 1.68 12.34 7.50
CA ALA A 75 2.54 11.18 7.72
C ALA A 75 2.72 10.82 9.21
N ASP A 76 2.69 11.79 10.14
CA ASP A 76 2.81 11.51 11.58
C ASP A 76 1.60 10.75 12.12
N LYS A 77 0.39 11.13 11.68
CA LYS A 77 -0.85 10.41 12.01
C LYS A 77 -0.88 9.02 11.41
N ILE A 78 -0.44 8.86 10.16
CA ILE A 78 -0.36 7.53 9.51
C ILE A 78 0.55 6.61 10.33
N LYS A 79 1.76 7.07 10.66
CA LYS A 79 2.70 6.31 11.50
C LYS A 79 2.18 6.03 12.91
N GLU A 80 1.35 6.91 13.47
CA GLU A 80 0.66 6.65 14.75
C GLU A 80 -0.30 5.47 14.62
N PHE A 81 -1.10 5.43 13.55
CA PHE A 81 -2.02 4.32 13.28
C PHE A 81 -1.28 3.00 13.02
N ASP A 82 -0.16 3.02 12.29
CA ASP A 82 0.67 1.83 12.06
C ASP A 82 1.19 1.28 13.38
N ARG A 83 1.84 2.14 14.19
CA ARG A 83 2.34 1.75 15.52
C ARG A 83 1.23 1.19 16.39
N ARG A 84 0.05 1.79 16.38
CA ARG A 84 -1.12 1.30 17.15
C ARG A 84 -1.58 -0.07 16.64
N ALA A 85 -1.67 -0.28 15.33
CA ALA A 85 -2.07 -1.56 14.76
C ALA A 85 -1.11 -2.69 15.16
N PHE A 86 0.20 -2.45 15.14
CA PHE A 86 1.20 -3.46 15.50
C PHE A 86 1.44 -3.63 17.01
N ALA A 87 1.23 -2.59 17.82
CA ALA A 87 1.54 -2.63 19.27
C ALA A 87 0.32 -2.79 20.18
N ILE A 88 -0.86 -2.27 19.80
CA ILE A 88 -2.03 -2.14 20.68
C ILE A 88 -3.15 -3.09 20.27
N GLU A 89 -3.28 -3.38 18.98
CA GLU A 89 -4.28 -4.31 18.45
C GLU A 89 -3.57 -5.53 17.81
N PRO A 90 -2.80 -6.34 18.57
CA PRO A 90 -2.06 -7.47 18.01
C PRO A 90 -2.98 -8.50 17.33
N ASN A 91 -4.26 -8.53 17.74
CA ASN A 91 -5.28 -9.39 17.14
C ASN A 91 -6.06 -8.72 16.01
N LYS A 92 -5.80 -7.46 15.62
CA LYS A 92 -6.58 -6.75 14.59
C LYS A 92 -6.73 -7.55 13.30
N ILE A 93 -5.63 -8.16 12.87
CA ILE A 93 -5.59 -9.01 11.68
C ILE A 93 -6.34 -10.32 11.97
N THR A 94 -6.06 -10.97 13.09
CA THR A 94 -6.72 -12.22 13.49
C THR A 94 -8.24 -12.06 13.59
N ASP A 95 -8.74 -11.00 14.23
CA ASP A 95 -10.15 -10.69 14.41
C ASP A 95 -10.83 -10.39 13.06
N ARG A 96 -10.14 -9.64 12.18
CA ARG A 96 -10.62 -9.45 10.80
C ARG A 96 -10.71 -10.77 10.06
N LEU A 97 -9.69 -11.63 10.15
CA LEU A 97 -9.69 -12.95 9.50
C LEU A 97 -10.78 -13.87 10.05
N LEU A 98 -11.03 -13.87 11.36
CA LEU A 98 -12.14 -14.60 11.98
C LEU A 98 -13.50 -14.11 11.47
N SER A 99 -13.68 -12.78 11.32
CA SER A 99 -14.90 -12.21 10.76
C SER A 99 -15.11 -12.55 9.29
N VAL A 100 -14.04 -12.69 8.50
CA VAL A 100 -14.13 -13.05 7.09
C VAL A 100 -14.39 -14.55 6.93
N LYS A 101 -13.80 -15.40 7.79
CA LYS A 101 -14.09 -16.85 7.82
C LYS A 101 -15.53 -17.17 8.20
N SER A 102 -16.14 -16.40 9.10
CA SER A 102 -17.55 -16.61 9.45
C SER A 102 -18.52 -16.21 8.34
N LEU A 103 -18.10 -15.32 7.43
CA LEU A 103 -18.88 -14.85 6.29
C LEU A 103 -18.68 -15.71 5.03
N ASN A 104 -17.48 -16.25 4.83
CA ASN A 104 -17.15 -17.10 3.70
C ASN A 104 -16.88 -18.52 4.21
N GLN A 105 -17.87 -19.40 4.12
CA GLN A 105 -17.68 -20.85 4.27
C GLN A 105 -16.77 -21.37 3.15
N PHE A 106 -15.45 -21.21 3.31
CA PHE A 106 -14.43 -21.98 2.61
C PHE A 106 -14.20 -23.30 3.34
#